data_AF-A0A0V1MXB8-F1
#
_entry.id   AF-A0A0V1MXB8-F1
#
_cell.length_a   1.000
_cell.length_b   1.000
_cell.length_c   1.000
_cell.angle_alpha   90.00
_cell.angle_beta   90.00
_cell.angle_gamma   90.00
#
_symmetry.space_group_name_H-M   'P 1'
#
loop_
_entity.id
_entity.type
_entity.pdbx_description
1 polymer ?
#
loop_
_entity_poly.entity_id
_entity_poly.type
_entity_poly.pdbx_seq_one_letter_code
_entity_poly.pdbx_strand_id
1 'polypeptide(L)'
;LWFSDLCSKNRSVDCIPHQNYDYSLSSNACCENTLGYIPVPVGFAGPLKVDDRTVYIPLSTTEGCLVASMNRGCRALQLSAGVRTVLLGDRMTRGPVVCFEDIVQAYDFKLWIENEDNYLLLKNIFNSTSRYAKLTAIDAALSGRFVYLRFSATTGDAMGMNMISKGVELVLSELQHSHFPNMKIISLSGNYCVDKKASAMNWIVGRGKSVSCEAVVRRSVVSDILKTDVDSLVELNTLKNLVGSARAGVLGGFNAHSANIVAAIFLSTGQV
;
A
#
# COMPACT_ATOMS: atom_id res chain seq x y z
N LEU A 1 -4.02 15.92 -34.51
CA LEU A 1 -3.75 14.62 -33.85
C LEU A 1 -4.91 13.70 -34.19
N TRP A 2 -4.73 12.39 -34.39
CA TRP A 2 -5.82 11.48 -34.82
C TRP A 2 -7.02 11.43 -33.84
N PHE A 3 -6.84 11.96 -32.63
CA PHE A 3 -7.81 12.06 -31.56
C PHE A 3 -8.43 13.46 -31.37
N SER A 4 -8.18 14.42 -32.27
CA SER A 4 -8.74 15.78 -32.17
C SER A 4 -10.28 15.80 -32.19
N ASP A 5 -10.89 14.79 -32.80
CA ASP A 5 -12.34 14.69 -32.98
C ASP A 5 -13.04 14.00 -31.80
N LEU A 6 -12.29 13.52 -30.80
CA LEU A 6 -12.84 12.95 -29.55
C LEU A 6 -13.30 14.07 -28.62
N CYS A 7 -14.38 14.77 -28.98
CA CYS A 7 -14.94 15.88 -28.20
C CYS A 7 -16.30 15.51 -27.59
N SER A 8 -16.45 15.67 -26.27
CA SER A 8 -17.77 15.80 -25.64
C SER A 8 -18.12 17.28 -25.49
N LYS A 9 -19.12 17.74 -26.26
CA LYS A 9 -19.91 19.00 -26.20
C LYS A 9 -19.31 20.35 -25.74
N ASN A 10 -18.08 20.47 -25.26
CA ASN A 10 -17.38 21.73 -24.92
C ASN A 10 -15.90 21.59 -24.45
N ARG A 11 -15.24 20.43 -24.59
CA ARG A 11 -13.80 20.30 -24.27
C ARG A 11 -13.09 19.45 -25.32
N SER A 12 -12.09 20.03 -25.97
CA SER A 12 -11.16 19.32 -26.86
C SER A 12 -10.02 18.70 -26.05
N VAL A 13 -9.58 17.52 -26.49
CA VAL A 13 -8.39 16.82 -25.98
C VAL A 13 -7.09 17.56 -26.36
N ASP A 14 -7.16 18.53 -27.28
CA ASP A 14 -6.03 19.35 -27.72
C ASP A 14 -5.36 20.15 -26.58
N CYS A 15 -6.04 20.35 -25.46
CA CYS A 15 -5.47 21.06 -24.30
C CYS A 15 -4.54 20.20 -23.43
N ILE A 16 -4.42 18.89 -23.70
CA ILE A 16 -3.50 18.01 -22.99
C ILE A 16 -2.06 18.30 -23.44
N PRO A 17 -1.17 18.73 -22.52
CA PRO A 17 0.24 18.90 -22.83
C PRO A 17 0.86 17.58 -23.28
N HIS A 18 1.61 17.61 -24.37
CA HIS A 18 2.24 16.42 -24.94
C HIS A 18 3.65 16.66 -25.47
N GLN A 19 4.06 17.91 -25.66
CA GLN A 19 5.40 18.25 -26.14
C GLN A 19 6.42 18.31 -25.00
N ASN A 20 7.70 18.14 -25.34
CA ASN A 20 8.84 18.30 -24.44
C ASN A 20 8.81 17.40 -23.18
N TYR A 21 8.25 16.20 -23.31
CA TYR A 21 8.31 15.15 -22.30
C TYR A 21 9.05 13.93 -22.86
N ASP A 22 9.91 13.32 -22.05
CA ASP A 22 10.65 12.12 -22.44
C ASP A 22 9.78 10.85 -22.30
N TYR A 23 9.11 10.49 -23.39
CA TYR A 23 8.27 9.29 -23.43
C TYR A 23 9.06 7.98 -23.48
N SER A 24 10.39 8.01 -23.65
CA SER A 24 11.19 6.78 -23.67
C SER A 24 11.17 6.07 -22.30
N LEU A 25 11.02 6.83 -21.22
CA LEU A 25 10.95 6.32 -19.85
C LEU A 25 9.58 5.74 -19.49
N SER A 26 8.50 6.19 -20.13
CA SER A 26 7.13 5.71 -19.86
C SER A 26 6.69 4.58 -20.78
N SER A 27 7.20 4.56 -22.02
CA SER A 27 6.83 3.59 -23.04
C SER A 27 7.20 2.18 -22.61
N ASN A 28 6.22 1.26 -22.59
CA ASN A 28 6.36 -0.15 -22.18
C ASN A 28 6.75 -0.39 -20.72
N ALA A 29 6.71 0.64 -19.86
CA ALA A 29 7.01 0.53 -18.43
C ALA A 29 5.88 1.07 -17.55
N CYS A 30 5.29 2.21 -17.91
CA CYS A 30 4.37 2.94 -17.04
C CYS A 30 2.99 3.19 -17.65
N CYS A 31 2.88 3.38 -18.97
CA CYS A 31 1.61 3.70 -19.62
C CYS A 31 1.62 3.28 -21.11
N GLU A 32 0.55 2.63 -21.57
CA GLU A 32 0.30 2.29 -22.96
C GLU A 32 -0.62 3.33 -23.64
N ASN A 33 -0.58 3.42 -24.97
CA ASN A 33 -1.44 4.35 -25.75
C ASN A 33 -1.36 5.81 -25.25
N THR A 34 -0.15 6.29 -24.97
CA THR A 34 0.08 7.60 -24.35
C THR A 34 -0.33 8.74 -25.29
N LEU A 35 -1.22 9.63 -24.82
CA LEU A 35 -1.67 10.83 -25.54
C LEU A 35 -0.88 12.09 -25.15
N GLY A 36 -0.31 12.11 -23.95
CA GLY A 36 0.32 13.27 -23.33
C GLY A 36 0.50 13.04 -21.83
N TYR A 37 0.56 14.12 -21.05
CA TYR A 37 0.68 14.07 -19.60
C TYR A 37 -0.26 15.09 -18.95
N ILE A 38 -0.62 14.85 -17.68
CA ILE A 38 -1.45 15.78 -16.90
C ILE A 38 -0.56 16.47 -15.87
N PRO A 39 -0.33 17.79 -15.99
CA PRO A 39 0.41 18.53 -14.98
C PRO A 39 -0.42 18.63 -13.68
N VAL A 40 0.17 18.20 -12.57
CA VAL A 40 -0.42 18.36 -11.23
C VAL A 40 0.47 19.31 -10.41
N PRO A 41 -0.08 20.34 -9.75
CA PRO A 41 0.71 21.24 -8.93
C PRO A 41 1.47 20.49 -7.84
N VAL A 42 2.75 20.82 -7.68
CA VAL A 42 3.62 20.24 -6.64
C VAL A 42 4.04 21.33 -5.68
N GLY A 43 3.66 21.18 -4.41
CA GLY A 43 4.15 21.99 -3.30
C GLY A 43 5.09 21.20 -2.40
N PHE A 44 5.56 21.83 -1.32
CA PHE A 44 6.28 21.12 -0.27
C PHE A 44 5.79 21.55 1.12
N ALA A 45 5.91 20.65 2.09
CA ALA A 45 5.72 20.92 3.51
C ALA A 45 7.01 20.60 4.29
N GLY A 46 7.43 21.49 5.18
CA GLY A 46 8.63 21.30 5.99
C GLY A 46 9.29 22.61 6.43
N PRO A 47 10.42 22.53 7.15
CA PRO A 47 11.11 21.31 7.54
C PRO A 47 10.34 20.50 8.59
N LEU A 48 10.45 19.16 8.53
CA LEU A 48 10.00 18.25 9.57
C LEU A 48 11.18 17.41 10.06
N LYS A 49 11.48 17.48 11.36
CA LYS A 49 12.41 16.54 12.00
C LYS A 49 11.72 15.20 12.25
N VAL A 50 12.19 14.15 11.58
CA VAL A 50 11.79 12.76 11.73
C VAL A 50 13.03 11.97 12.15
N ASP A 51 12.99 11.41 13.36
CA ASP A 51 14.14 10.79 14.02
C ASP A 51 15.35 11.76 14.00
N ASP A 52 16.47 11.35 13.40
CA ASP A 52 17.69 12.15 13.30
C ASP A 52 17.79 12.96 12.00
N ARG A 53 16.73 13.00 11.18
CA ARG A 53 16.74 13.65 9.87
C ARG A 53 15.74 14.78 9.78
N THR A 54 16.10 15.82 9.04
CA THR A 54 15.18 16.89 8.66
C THR A 54 14.79 16.71 7.21
N VAL A 55 13.49 16.64 6.94
CA VAL A 55 12.94 16.39 5.59
C VAL A 55 12.04 17.53 5.12
N TYR A 56 12.03 17.73 3.81
CA TYR A 56 11.03 18.53 3.09
C TYR A 56 10.21 17.58 2.24
N ILE A 57 8.90 17.58 2.43
CA ILE A 57 8.00 16.56 1.89
C ILE A 57 7.31 17.12 0.65
N PRO A 58 7.54 16.56 -0.55
CA PRO A 58 6.84 16.98 -1.76
C PRO A 58 5.39 16.48 -1.74
N LEU A 59 4.47 17.32 -2.22
CA LEU A 59 3.04 17.06 -2.23
C LEU A 59 2.42 17.50 -3.56
N SER A 60 1.94 16.53 -4.34
CA SER A 60 1.26 16.77 -5.61
C SER A 60 -0.25 16.75 -5.37
N THR A 61 -0.93 17.87 -5.49
CA THR A 61 -2.36 17.96 -5.20
C THR A 61 -3.02 19.13 -5.92
N THR A 62 -4.32 19.00 -6.20
CA THR A 62 -5.20 20.10 -6.62
C THR A 62 -6.12 20.58 -5.49
N GLU A 63 -6.07 19.93 -4.31
CA GLU A 63 -6.86 20.31 -3.14
C GLU A 63 -6.26 21.56 -2.48
N GLY A 64 -7.05 22.64 -2.45
CA GLY A 64 -6.68 23.87 -1.77
C GLY A 64 -6.41 23.64 -0.27
N CYS A 65 -5.48 24.42 0.29
CA CYS A 65 -5.08 24.36 1.70
C CYS A 65 -4.37 23.07 2.18
N LEU A 66 -4.34 21.97 1.40
CA LEU A 66 -3.72 20.71 1.86
C LEU A 66 -2.24 20.89 2.23
N VAL A 67 -1.45 21.48 1.32
CA VAL A 67 -0.02 21.75 1.54
C VAL A 67 0.20 22.70 2.70
N ALA A 68 -0.58 23.78 2.78
CA ALA A 68 -0.48 24.78 3.84
C ALA A 68 -0.82 24.19 5.22
N SER A 69 -1.85 23.35 5.30
CA SER A 69 -2.25 22.64 6.51
C SER A 69 -1.17 21.67 6.99
N MET A 70 -0.61 20.86 6.07
CA MET A 70 0.49 19.96 6.39
C MET A 70 1.73 20.73 6.86
N ASN A 71 2.07 21.84 6.20
CA ASN A 71 3.20 22.69 6.58
C ASN A 71 3.04 23.29 7.99
N ARG A 72 1.81 23.68 8.37
CA ARG A 72 1.49 24.13 9.73
C ARG A 72 1.69 23.02 10.76
N GLY A 73 1.32 21.77 10.43
CA GLY A 73 1.61 20.59 11.24
C GLY A 73 3.11 20.36 11.40
N CYS A 74 3.88 20.41 10.31
CA CYS A 74 5.35 20.34 10.35
C CYS A 74 5.94 21.42 11.26
N ARG A 75 5.45 22.67 11.15
CA ARG A 75 5.89 23.77 12.01
C ARG A 75 5.64 23.51 13.50
N ALA A 76 4.47 22.99 13.86
CA ALA A 76 4.15 22.66 15.25
C ALA A 76 5.07 21.55 15.81
N LEU A 77 5.33 20.52 15.01
CA LEU A 77 6.21 19.41 15.39
C LEU A 77 7.69 19.85 15.47
N GLN A 78 8.12 20.70 14.55
CA GLN A 78 9.48 21.25 14.50
C GLN A 78 9.79 22.20 15.67
N LEU A 79 8.80 22.99 16.11
CA LEU A 79 8.91 23.81 17.32
C LEU A 79 8.91 22.98 18.62
N SER A 80 8.61 21.69 18.49
CA SER A 80 8.65 20.70 19.56
C SER A 80 9.87 19.78 19.37
N ALA A 81 9.78 18.51 19.75
CA ALA A 81 10.91 17.57 19.69
C ALA A 81 11.10 16.89 18.31
N GLY A 82 10.22 17.17 17.33
CA GLY A 82 10.10 16.37 16.11
C GLY A 82 9.25 15.11 16.31
N VAL A 83 9.36 14.17 15.38
CA VAL A 83 8.61 12.91 15.34
C VAL A 83 9.58 11.75 15.48
N ARG A 84 9.23 10.73 16.29
CA ARG A 84 9.94 9.45 16.33
C ARG A 84 9.15 8.39 15.57
N THR A 85 9.84 7.51 14.85
CA THR A 85 9.20 6.45 14.06
C THR A 85 9.81 5.08 14.31
N VAL A 86 8.99 4.02 14.16
CA VAL A 86 9.43 2.63 14.23
C VAL A 86 8.77 1.82 13.13
N LEU A 87 9.56 1.01 12.43
CA LEU A 87 9.07 0.01 11.47
C LEU A 87 8.69 -1.27 12.21
N LEU A 88 7.39 -1.59 12.21
CA LEU A 88 6.82 -2.75 12.89
C LEU A 88 6.71 -3.98 11.98
N GLY A 89 6.65 -3.78 10.67
CA GLY A 89 6.49 -4.85 9.71
C GLY A 89 6.91 -4.44 8.31
N ASP A 90 7.49 -5.40 7.59
CA ASP A 90 7.90 -5.26 6.20
C ASP A 90 7.59 -6.54 5.45
N ARG A 91 6.44 -6.56 4.75
CA ARG A 91 6.00 -7.72 3.98
C ARG A 91 5.04 -7.31 2.87
N MET A 92 5.45 -7.46 1.62
CA MET A 92 4.49 -7.47 0.51
C MET A 92 3.76 -8.81 0.49
N THR A 93 2.53 -8.84 -0.03
CA THR A 93 1.71 -10.05 -0.05
C THR A 93 1.09 -10.34 -1.41
N ARG A 94 0.96 -11.63 -1.72
CA ARG A 94 0.20 -12.15 -2.86
C ARG A 94 -0.69 -13.28 -2.38
N GLY A 95 -1.98 -13.20 -2.72
CA GLY A 95 -2.96 -14.15 -2.23
C GLY A 95 -3.63 -14.95 -3.34
N PRO A 96 -3.05 -16.05 -3.83
CA PRO A 96 -3.67 -16.89 -4.84
C PRO A 96 -4.82 -17.72 -4.25
N VAL A 97 -5.66 -18.25 -5.14
CA VAL A 97 -6.70 -19.23 -4.79
C VAL A 97 -6.54 -20.47 -5.67
N VAL A 98 -6.52 -21.63 -5.02
CA VAL A 98 -6.45 -22.94 -5.66
C VAL A 98 -7.68 -23.77 -5.31
N CYS A 99 -7.98 -24.78 -6.11
CA CYS A 99 -9.16 -25.63 -5.98
C CYS A 99 -8.77 -27.10 -6.08
N PHE A 100 -9.45 -27.93 -5.29
CA PHE A 100 -9.35 -29.38 -5.29
C PHE A 100 -10.69 -30.01 -5.66
N GLU A 101 -10.75 -31.33 -5.79
CA GLU A 101 -11.99 -32.04 -6.13
C GLU A 101 -12.99 -31.95 -4.98
N ASP A 102 -12.51 -32.16 -3.75
CA ASP A 102 -13.30 -32.18 -2.52
C ASP A 102 -12.60 -31.42 -1.37
N ILE A 103 -13.30 -31.32 -0.25
CA ILE A 103 -12.83 -30.60 0.95
C ILE A 103 -11.71 -31.34 1.69
N VAL A 104 -11.65 -32.67 1.60
CA VAL A 104 -10.64 -33.49 2.30
C VAL A 104 -9.29 -33.25 1.65
N GLN A 105 -9.21 -33.30 0.33
CA GLN A 105 -7.99 -32.98 -0.41
C GLN A 105 -7.51 -31.54 -0.16
N ALA A 106 -8.44 -30.58 -0.08
CA ALA A 106 -8.10 -29.20 0.24
C ALA A 106 -7.53 -29.06 1.67
N TYR A 107 -8.07 -29.82 2.62
CA TYR A 107 -7.58 -29.88 3.99
C TYR A 107 -6.21 -30.54 4.10
N ASP A 108 -6.00 -31.66 3.41
CA ASP A 108 -4.69 -32.34 3.34
C ASP A 108 -3.63 -31.40 2.75
N PHE A 109 -3.97 -30.65 1.70
CA PHE A 109 -3.10 -29.62 1.14
C PHE A 109 -2.77 -28.52 2.17
N LYS A 110 -3.76 -28.02 2.93
CA LYS A 110 -3.51 -27.03 3.98
C LYS A 110 -2.51 -27.56 5.02
N LEU A 111 -2.73 -28.78 5.53
CA LEU A 111 -1.81 -29.39 6.50
C LEU A 111 -0.41 -29.58 5.93
N TRP A 112 -0.31 -29.94 4.65
CA TRP A 112 0.96 -30.09 3.97
C TRP A 112 1.73 -28.76 3.87
N ILE A 113 1.04 -27.66 3.52
CA ILE A 113 1.64 -26.31 3.44
C ILE A 113 2.08 -25.81 4.83
N GLU A 114 1.35 -26.15 5.89
CA GLU A 114 1.63 -25.72 7.26
C GLU A 114 2.73 -26.55 7.95
N ASN A 115 3.15 -27.67 7.35
CA ASN A 115 4.30 -28.43 7.83
C ASN A 115 5.61 -27.66 7.60
N GLU A 116 6.49 -27.62 8.62
CA GLU A 116 7.71 -26.82 8.60
C GLU A 116 8.70 -27.23 7.49
N ASP A 117 8.90 -28.53 7.25
CA ASP A 117 9.83 -29.03 6.24
C ASP A 117 9.36 -28.65 4.83
N ASN A 118 8.06 -28.79 4.59
CA ASN A 118 7.43 -28.38 3.33
C ASN A 118 7.48 -26.86 3.14
N TYR A 119 7.23 -26.07 4.19
CA TYR A 119 7.41 -24.63 4.14
C TYR A 119 8.85 -24.24 3.76
N LEU A 120 9.86 -24.92 4.31
CA LEU A 120 11.27 -24.66 3.95
C LEU A 120 11.56 -24.98 2.48
N LEU A 121 11.00 -26.08 1.95
CA LEU A 121 11.06 -26.40 0.52
C LEU A 121 10.45 -25.27 -0.32
N LEU A 122 9.22 -24.84 -0.01
CA LEU A 122 8.54 -23.78 -0.74
C LEU A 122 9.26 -22.43 -0.64
N LYS A 123 9.84 -22.14 0.52
CA LYS A 123 10.66 -20.96 0.76
C LYS A 123 11.88 -20.94 -0.15
N ASN A 124 12.56 -22.08 -0.32
CA ASN A 124 13.71 -22.18 -1.22
C ASN A 124 13.30 -21.97 -2.68
N ILE A 125 12.20 -22.59 -3.12
CA ILE A 125 11.65 -22.41 -4.47
C ILE A 125 11.29 -20.94 -4.71
N PHE A 126 10.50 -20.33 -3.82
CA PHE A 126 10.12 -18.92 -3.92
C PHE A 126 11.35 -18.00 -4.00
N ASN A 127 12.31 -18.19 -3.09
CA ASN A 127 13.49 -17.34 -2.98
C ASN A 127 14.46 -17.48 -4.18
N SER A 128 14.34 -18.55 -4.97
CA SER A 128 15.14 -18.72 -6.20
C SER A 128 14.78 -17.70 -7.30
N THR A 129 13.57 -17.14 -7.24
CA THR A 129 13.06 -16.22 -8.28
C THR A 129 13.67 -14.82 -8.23
N SER A 130 14.26 -14.44 -7.10
CA SER A 130 14.81 -13.10 -6.88
C SER A 130 15.82 -13.08 -5.73
N ARG A 131 16.90 -12.32 -5.91
CA ARG A 131 17.88 -12.04 -4.84
C ARG A 131 17.28 -11.25 -3.67
N TYR A 132 16.25 -10.44 -3.93
CA TYR A 132 15.65 -9.54 -2.93
C TYR A 132 14.40 -10.13 -2.26
N ALA A 133 13.65 -10.96 -2.97
CA ALA A 133 12.44 -11.57 -2.43
C ALA A 133 12.82 -12.61 -1.38
N LYS A 134 12.35 -12.44 -0.15
CA LYS A 134 12.52 -13.46 0.91
C LYS A 134 11.18 -13.79 1.51
N LEU A 135 10.71 -15.01 1.27
CA LEU A 135 9.47 -15.51 1.84
C LEU A 135 9.58 -15.56 3.37
N THR A 136 8.61 -14.95 4.03
CA THR A 136 8.52 -14.87 5.49
C THR A 136 7.38 -15.72 6.05
N ALA A 137 6.26 -15.87 5.32
CA ALA A 137 5.15 -16.71 5.75
C ALA A 137 4.27 -17.14 4.57
N ILE A 138 3.54 -18.25 4.74
CA ILE A 138 2.40 -18.63 3.91
C ILE A 138 1.24 -18.94 4.85
N ASP A 139 0.20 -18.10 4.85
CA ASP A 139 -1.04 -18.43 5.56
C ASP A 139 -2.01 -19.14 4.62
N ALA A 140 -2.73 -20.16 5.11
CA ALA A 140 -3.69 -20.91 4.30
C ALA A 140 -5.09 -20.88 4.94
N ALA A 141 -6.10 -20.47 4.18
CA ALA A 141 -7.50 -20.47 4.60
C ALA A 141 -8.38 -21.30 3.66
N LEU A 142 -9.18 -22.18 4.24
CA LEU A 142 -10.12 -23.04 3.52
C LEU A 142 -11.48 -22.39 3.37
N SER A 143 -12.11 -22.62 2.22
CA SER A 143 -13.52 -22.35 1.98
C SER A 143 -14.09 -23.47 1.11
N GLY A 144 -14.61 -24.52 1.74
CA GLY A 144 -14.95 -25.76 1.05
C GLY A 144 -13.72 -26.37 0.39
N ARG A 145 -13.82 -26.73 -0.89
CA ARG A 145 -12.70 -27.28 -1.69
C ARG A 145 -11.70 -26.25 -2.22
N PHE A 146 -11.83 -24.98 -1.83
CA PHE A 146 -10.93 -23.89 -2.22
C PHE A 146 -9.96 -23.56 -1.10
N VAL A 147 -8.71 -23.30 -1.47
CA VAL A 147 -7.66 -22.85 -0.55
C VAL A 147 -7.15 -21.49 -0.99
N TYR A 148 -7.31 -20.51 -0.10
CA TYR A 148 -6.74 -19.18 -0.25
C TYR A 148 -5.41 -19.16 0.48
N LEU A 149 -4.33 -18.95 -0.25
CA LEU A 149 -2.99 -18.84 0.32
C LEU A 149 -2.65 -17.36 0.44
N ARG A 150 -1.84 -16.98 1.42
CA ARG A 150 -1.30 -15.64 1.57
C ARG A 150 0.21 -15.71 1.75
N PHE A 151 0.91 -15.56 0.64
CA PHE A 151 2.36 -15.47 0.64
C PHE A 151 2.77 -14.09 1.12
N SER A 152 3.65 -14.05 2.11
CA SER A 152 4.26 -12.84 2.65
C SER A 152 5.76 -12.87 2.40
N ALA A 153 6.33 -11.79 1.86
CA ALA A 153 7.76 -11.71 1.60
C ALA A 153 8.31 -10.29 1.74
N THR A 154 9.57 -10.16 2.14
CA THR A 154 10.32 -8.90 2.01
C THR A 154 10.74 -8.72 0.55
N THR A 155 10.86 -7.47 0.07
CA THR A 155 11.10 -7.17 -1.35
C THR A 155 12.24 -6.16 -1.58
N GLY A 156 13.09 -5.94 -0.58
CA GLY A 156 14.09 -4.88 -0.59
C GLY A 156 13.42 -3.50 -0.63
N ASP A 157 13.95 -2.61 -1.47
CA ASP A 157 13.42 -1.25 -1.66
C ASP A 157 12.26 -1.17 -2.66
N ALA A 158 12.02 -2.24 -3.43
CA ALA A 158 10.89 -2.30 -4.34
C ALA A 158 9.59 -2.49 -3.55
N MET A 159 8.51 -1.85 -4.01
CA MET A 159 7.15 -2.18 -3.56
C MET A 159 6.85 -3.68 -3.77
N GLY A 160 7.39 -4.26 -4.85
CA GLY A 160 7.64 -5.69 -4.93
C GLY A 160 6.48 -6.56 -5.44
N MET A 161 5.40 -5.95 -5.96
CA MET A 161 4.22 -6.69 -6.41
C MET A 161 4.46 -7.66 -7.57
N ASN A 162 5.29 -7.30 -8.54
CA ASN A 162 5.66 -8.20 -9.64
C ASN A 162 6.61 -9.30 -9.15
N MET A 163 7.53 -8.93 -8.25
CA MET A 163 8.51 -9.82 -7.66
C MET A 163 7.85 -10.95 -6.86
N ILE A 164 6.87 -10.61 -6.00
CA ILE A 164 6.13 -11.61 -5.23
C ILE A 164 5.23 -12.47 -6.12
N SER A 165 4.61 -11.89 -7.17
CA SER A 165 3.78 -12.67 -8.10
C SER A 165 4.59 -13.76 -8.78
N LYS A 166 5.79 -13.44 -9.28
CA LYS A 166 6.69 -14.40 -9.92
C LYS A 166 7.09 -15.52 -8.96
N GLY A 167 7.41 -15.19 -7.71
CA GLY A 167 7.73 -16.17 -6.66
C GLY A 167 6.56 -17.11 -6.38
N VAL A 168 5.35 -16.58 -6.27
CA VAL A 168 4.14 -17.38 -6.04
C VAL A 168 3.82 -18.26 -7.24
N GLU A 169 3.91 -17.74 -8.46
CA GLU A 169 3.66 -18.51 -9.68
C GLU A 169 4.58 -19.73 -9.77
N LEU A 170 5.88 -19.56 -9.50
CA LEU A 170 6.82 -20.69 -9.49
C LEU A 170 6.46 -21.72 -8.41
N VAL A 171 6.14 -21.28 -7.20
CA VAL A 171 5.73 -22.19 -6.11
C VAL A 171 4.48 -22.98 -6.47
N LEU A 172 3.46 -22.33 -7.03
CA LEU A 172 2.21 -22.99 -7.41
C LEU A 172 2.43 -23.98 -8.57
N SER A 173 3.29 -23.62 -9.53
CA SER A 173 3.69 -24.51 -10.63
C SER A 173 4.37 -25.78 -10.10
N GLU A 174 5.31 -25.63 -9.16
CA GLU A 174 6.01 -26.76 -8.54
C GLU A 174 5.07 -27.64 -7.71
N LEU A 175 4.18 -27.03 -6.92
CA LEU A 175 3.15 -27.75 -6.18
C LEU A 175 2.25 -28.56 -7.10
N GLN A 176 1.82 -27.98 -8.22
CA GLN A 176 0.96 -28.66 -9.18
C GLN A 176 1.69 -29.81 -9.88
N HIS A 177 2.98 -29.65 -10.20
CA HIS A 177 3.73 -30.66 -10.93
C HIS A 177 4.18 -31.84 -10.06
N SER A 178 4.69 -31.55 -8.86
CA SER A 178 5.47 -32.52 -8.08
C SER A 178 4.74 -33.10 -6.87
N HIS A 179 3.68 -32.43 -6.39
CA HIS A 179 3.03 -32.81 -5.12
C HIS A 179 1.50 -32.98 -5.22
N PHE A 180 0.83 -32.12 -5.98
CA PHE A 180 -0.63 -32.05 -6.06
C PHE A 180 -1.10 -31.92 -7.52
N PRO A 181 -0.99 -32.98 -8.35
CA PRO A 181 -1.38 -32.93 -9.77
C PRO A 181 -2.87 -32.61 -9.98
N ASN A 182 -3.72 -32.90 -9.00
CA ASN A 182 -5.16 -32.60 -9.05
C ASN A 182 -5.48 -31.15 -8.61
N MET A 183 -4.49 -30.39 -8.12
CA MET A 183 -4.67 -28.98 -7.75
C MET A 183 -4.91 -28.15 -9.01
N LYS A 184 -5.95 -27.32 -8.98
CA LYS A 184 -6.24 -26.33 -10.03
C LYS A 184 -5.95 -24.93 -9.52
N ILE A 185 -5.03 -24.22 -10.17
CA ILE A 185 -4.77 -22.81 -9.90
C ILE A 185 -5.92 -22.00 -10.52
N ILE A 186 -6.77 -21.41 -9.69
CA ILE A 186 -7.92 -20.62 -10.18
C ILE A 186 -7.49 -19.18 -10.48
N SER A 187 -6.67 -18.58 -9.61
CA SER A 187 -6.09 -17.26 -9.83
C SER A 187 -4.86 -17.04 -8.98
N LEU A 188 -3.87 -16.34 -9.52
CA LEU A 188 -2.73 -15.80 -8.75
C LEU A 188 -3.14 -14.73 -7.73
N SER A 189 -4.35 -14.15 -7.88
CA SER A 189 -4.88 -13.13 -6.98
C SER A 189 -6.36 -13.40 -6.67
N GLY A 190 -6.62 -14.30 -5.73
CA GLY A 190 -7.94 -14.60 -5.16
C GLY A 190 -8.46 -13.57 -4.15
N ASN A 191 -8.00 -12.31 -4.24
CA ASN A 191 -8.33 -11.22 -3.31
C ASN A 191 -7.95 -11.49 -1.84
N TYR A 192 -7.07 -12.45 -1.56
CA TYR A 192 -6.56 -12.75 -0.22
C TYR A 192 -5.20 -12.10 0.09
N CYS A 193 -4.74 -11.18 -0.79
CA CYS A 193 -3.49 -10.44 -0.59
C CYS A 193 -3.55 -9.45 0.59
N VAL A 194 -4.41 -8.42 0.65
CA VAL A 194 -5.39 -7.92 -0.34
C VAL A 194 -4.87 -6.65 -1.02
N ASP A 195 -4.89 -6.59 -2.35
CA ASP A 195 -4.34 -5.44 -3.08
C ASP A 195 -5.43 -4.48 -3.58
N LYS A 196 -5.28 -3.18 -3.33
CA LYS A 196 -6.18 -2.09 -3.80
C LYS A 196 -7.66 -2.23 -3.43
N LYS A 197 -7.97 -3.00 -2.39
CA LYS A 197 -9.33 -3.10 -1.80
C LYS A 197 -9.25 -2.93 -0.29
N ALA A 198 -10.26 -2.29 0.29
CA ALA A 198 -10.41 -2.21 1.74
C ALA A 198 -10.52 -3.63 2.31
N SER A 199 -9.73 -3.92 3.35
CA SER A 199 -9.66 -5.26 3.93
C SER A 199 -9.23 -5.23 5.40
N ALA A 200 -10.03 -5.88 6.25
CA ALA A 200 -9.68 -6.10 7.66
C ALA A 200 -8.38 -6.90 7.81
N MET A 201 -8.07 -7.78 6.85
CA MET A 201 -6.84 -8.57 6.86
C MET A 201 -5.58 -7.70 6.74
N ASN A 202 -5.62 -6.70 5.85
CA ASN A 202 -4.51 -5.75 5.73
C ASN A 202 -4.37 -4.90 7.00
N TRP A 203 -5.50 -4.57 7.65
CA TRP A 203 -5.51 -3.81 8.89
C TRP A 203 -4.93 -4.60 10.07
N ILE A 204 -5.32 -5.87 10.22
CA ILE A 204 -4.94 -6.71 11.37
C ILE A 204 -3.52 -7.26 11.23
N VAL A 205 -3.18 -7.82 10.08
CA VAL A 205 -1.92 -8.55 9.87
C VAL A 205 -0.84 -7.66 9.23
N GLY A 206 -1.23 -6.53 8.65
CA GLY A 206 -0.36 -5.66 7.87
C GLY A 206 -0.18 -6.11 6.42
N ARG A 207 0.33 -5.18 5.61
CA ARG A 207 0.77 -5.37 4.23
C ARG A 207 1.64 -4.18 3.80
N GLY A 208 2.73 -4.45 3.08
CA GLY A 208 3.76 -3.46 2.79
C GLY A 208 4.56 -3.13 4.04
N LYS A 209 4.67 -1.84 4.38
CA LYS A 209 5.34 -1.38 5.60
C LYS A 209 4.30 -1.03 6.67
N SER A 210 4.40 -1.64 7.85
CA SER A 210 3.64 -1.24 9.03
C SER A 210 4.51 -0.30 9.86
N VAL A 211 4.08 0.94 10.03
CA VAL A 211 4.86 2.01 10.70
C VAL A 211 4.03 2.60 11.83
N SER A 212 4.68 2.87 12.96
CA SER A 212 4.13 3.67 14.05
C SER A 212 4.98 4.92 14.24
N CYS A 213 4.34 6.03 14.63
CA CYS A 213 5.00 7.28 14.91
C CYS A 213 4.39 8.00 16.12
N GLU A 214 5.20 8.80 16.79
CA GLU A 214 4.76 9.61 17.93
C GLU A 214 5.49 10.95 17.99
N ALA A 215 4.85 11.92 18.64
CA ALA A 215 5.43 13.22 18.95
C ALA A 215 4.76 13.82 20.19
N VAL A 216 5.50 14.65 20.93
CA VAL A 216 4.96 15.45 22.03
C VAL A 216 4.96 16.91 21.61
N VAL A 217 3.78 17.51 21.53
CA VAL A 217 3.59 18.93 21.16
C VAL A 217 3.39 19.76 22.43
N ARG A 218 4.16 20.82 22.59
CA ARG A 218 4.06 21.72 23.77
C ARG A 218 2.72 22.46 23.78
N ARG A 219 2.12 22.66 24.95
CA ARG A 219 0.86 23.40 25.12
C ARG A 219 0.86 24.78 24.45
N SER A 220 1.96 25.53 24.60
CA SER A 220 2.11 26.85 23.93
C SER A 220 2.05 26.73 22.42
N VAL A 221 2.67 25.72 21.82
CA VAL A 221 2.64 25.48 20.37
C VAL A 221 1.24 25.09 19.91
N VAL A 222 0.48 24.31 20.70
CA VAL A 222 -0.91 23.99 20.39
C VAL A 222 -1.76 25.27 20.33
N SER A 223 -1.64 26.15 21.31
CA SER A 223 -2.31 27.46 21.31
C SER A 223 -1.84 28.35 20.15
N ASP A 224 -0.54 28.59 20.05
CA ASP A 224 0.01 29.62 19.18
C ASP A 224 0.05 29.21 17.72
N ILE A 225 0.29 27.93 17.43
CA ILE A 225 0.38 27.42 16.05
C ILE A 225 -0.92 26.74 15.66
N LEU A 226 -1.46 25.83 16.48
CA LEU A 226 -2.66 25.05 16.13
C LEU A 226 -3.98 25.79 16.45
N LYS A 227 -3.90 26.93 17.15
CA LYS A 227 -5.04 27.83 17.42
C LYS A 227 -6.20 27.10 18.11
N THR A 228 -5.85 26.26 19.08
CA THR A 228 -6.77 25.45 19.88
C THR A 228 -6.09 25.10 21.22
N ASP A 229 -6.73 24.30 22.06
CA ASP A 229 -6.18 23.79 23.30
C ASP A 229 -6.07 22.25 23.28
N VAL A 230 -5.36 21.70 24.27
CA VAL A 230 -5.05 20.27 24.33
C VAL A 230 -6.31 19.44 24.59
N ASP A 231 -7.19 19.90 25.47
CA ASP A 231 -8.34 19.12 25.92
C ASP A 231 -9.36 19.01 24.79
N SER A 232 -9.62 20.12 24.08
CA SER A 232 -10.45 20.13 22.87
C SER A 232 -9.91 19.21 21.77
N LEU A 233 -8.59 19.15 21.56
CA LEU A 233 -7.99 18.26 20.55
C LEU A 233 -8.15 16.78 20.91
N VAL A 234 -7.97 16.43 22.19
CA VAL A 234 -8.13 15.06 22.70
C VAL A 234 -9.58 14.62 22.62
N GLU A 235 -10.50 15.50 23.02
CA GLU A 235 -11.94 15.28 22.92
C GLU A 235 -12.35 15.07 21.45
N LEU A 236 -11.94 15.98 20.55
CA LEU A 236 -12.23 15.87 19.13
C LEU A 236 -11.69 14.56 18.54
N ASN A 237 -10.46 14.17 18.86
CA ASN A 237 -9.90 12.90 18.39
C ASN A 237 -10.74 11.70 18.86
N THR A 238 -11.13 11.71 20.14
CA THR A 238 -11.93 10.63 20.73
C THR A 238 -13.31 10.55 20.09
N LEU A 239 -14.02 11.67 19.99
CA LEU A 239 -15.38 11.70 19.44
C LEU A 239 -15.39 11.45 17.93
N LYS A 240 -14.43 12.01 17.18
CA LYS A 240 -14.41 11.93 15.71
C LYS A 240 -13.73 10.67 15.20
N ASN A 241 -12.45 10.48 15.54
CA ASN A 241 -11.62 9.43 14.94
C ASN A 241 -11.87 8.06 15.57
N LEU A 242 -12.31 7.99 16.83
CA LEU A 242 -12.66 6.74 17.50
C LEU A 242 -14.16 6.46 17.45
N VAL A 243 -14.97 7.22 18.20
CA VAL A 243 -16.41 6.96 18.35
C VAL A 243 -17.13 7.15 17.01
N GLY A 244 -16.87 8.25 16.31
CA GLY A 244 -17.48 8.54 15.01
C GLY A 244 -17.19 7.48 13.97
N SER A 245 -15.91 7.12 13.78
CA SER A 245 -15.51 6.04 12.87
C SER A 245 -16.11 4.68 13.26
N ALA A 246 -16.18 4.36 14.55
CA ALA A 246 -16.82 3.13 15.02
C ALA A 246 -18.32 3.12 14.71
N ARG A 247 -19.03 4.23 14.94
CA ARG A 247 -20.46 4.38 14.60
C ARG A 247 -20.72 4.27 13.10
N ALA A 248 -19.79 4.74 12.28
CA ALA A 248 -19.87 4.66 10.82
C ALA A 248 -19.45 3.29 10.26
N GLY A 249 -19.05 2.32 11.10
CA GLY A 249 -18.62 0.99 10.65
C GLY A 249 -17.33 1.01 9.83
N VAL A 250 -16.45 1.99 10.07
CA VAL A 250 -15.21 2.16 9.32
C VAL A 250 -14.18 1.10 9.74
N LEU A 251 -13.58 0.42 8.75
CA LEU A 251 -12.47 -0.52 8.96
C LEU A 251 -11.12 0.17 8.68
N GLY A 252 -10.28 0.27 9.71
CA GLY A 252 -8.92 0.85 9.63
C GLY A 252 -8.83 2.38 9.43
N GLY A 253 -9.92 3.05 9.07
CA GLY A 253 -10.01 4.50 8.90
C GLY A 253 -10.24 5.30 10.18
N PHE A 254 -9.58 4.95 11.28
CA PHE A 254 -9.67 5.68 12.57
C PHE A 254 -8.75 6.91 12.58
N ASN A 255 -8.93 7.81 11.61
CA ASN A 255 -8.10 8.99 11.39
C ASN A 255 -8.91 10.13 10.75
N ALA A 256 -8.28 11.30 10.55
CA ALA A 256 -8.95 12.44 9.95
C ALA A 256 -8.90 12.46 8.41
N HIS A 257 -7.71 12.48 7.82
CA HIS A 257 -7.54 12.61 6.38
C HIS A 257 -6.20 12.00 5.90
N SER A 258 -5.77 10.88 6.49
CA SER A 258 -4.48 10.26 6.13
C SER A 258 -4.38 9.96 4.63
N ALA A 259 -5.49 9.61 3.99
CA ALA A 259 -5.59 9.37 2.56
C ALA A 259 -5.14 10.59 1.71
N ASN A 260 -5.46 11.82 2.11
CA ASN A 260 -5.06 13.02 1.35
C ASN A 260 -3.53 13.17 1.36
N ILE A 261 -2.89 12.94 2.51
CA ILE A 261 -1.44 13.04 2.65
C ILE A 261 -0.74 11.91 1.90
N VAL A 262 -1.23 10.68 2.05
CA VAL A 262 -0.68 9.52 1.33
C VAL A 262 -0.79 9.73 -0.19
N ALA A 263 -1.95 10.14 -0.70
CA ALA A 263 -2.15 10.37 -2.13
C ALA A 263 -1.23 11.47 -2.68
N ALA A 264 -1.09 12.58 -1.96
CA ALA A 264 -0.25 13.69 -2.40
C ALA A 264 1.25 13.32 -2.44
N ILE A 265 1.74 12.59 -1.44
CA ILE A 265 3.12 12.09 -1.42
C ILE A 265 3.31 11.01 -2.50
N PHE A 266 2.37 10.08 -2.64
CA PHE A 266 2.45 9.00 -3.62
C PHE A 266 2.57 9.55 -5.03
N LEU A 267 1.73 10.52 -5.38
CA LEU A 267 1.77 11.17 -6.67
C LEU A 267 3.07 11.95 -6.89
N SER A 268 3.62 12.61 -5.87
CA SER A 268 4.93 13.29 -5.95
C SER A 268 6.12 12.34 -6.08
N THR A 269 6.00 11.10 -5.61
CA THR A 269 7.12 10.14 -5.48
C THR A 269 6.97 8.93 -6.41
N GLY A 270 6.09 9.03 -7.41
CA GLY A 270 5.91 8.00 -8.44
C GLY A 270 5.33 6.68 -7.91
N GLN A 271 4.57 6.73 -6.82
CA GLN A 271 3.85 5.57 -6.31
C GLN A 271 2.47 5.47 -6.98
N VAL A 272 2.01 4.23 -7.17
CA VAL A 272 0.72 3.89 -7.82
C VAL A 272 -0.45 4.04 -6.86
#